data_AF-A0A351TS15-F1
#
_entry.id   AF-A0A351TS15-F1
#
_cell.length_a   1.000
_cell.length_b   1.000
_cell.length_c   1.000
_cell.angle_alpha   90.00
_cell.angle_beta   90.00
_cell.angle_gamma   90.00
#
_symmetry.space_group_name_H-M   'P 1'
#
loop_
_entity.id
_entity.type
_entity.pdbx_description
1 polymer ?
#
loop_
_entity_poly.entity_id
_entity_poly.type
_entity_poly.pdbx_seq_one_letter_code
_entity_poly.pdbx_strand_id
1 'polypeptide(L)'
;RLEREYNLDLVATAPGVVYKVYKTNGEVIELTNPSNLPDPSTIEHMEEPMVSAEIMVTSEFIGSIMELCQERRGRYLGMEYIEASRALLRYELPLNEIIYDFFDALKSRSRGYASFDYDMKGYEESKLVKLDILINREEVDALSFIVHADSAYERGRRMCEKLKEEIPRHLFEIPIQAAVGGKVIARETVKAMRKDVLAKCYGGDIT
;
A
#
# COMPACT_ATOMS: atom_id res chain seq x y z
N ARG A 1 7.50 -20.61 10.66
CA ARG A 1 7.35 -21.89 11.39
C ARG A 1 6.55 -22.89 10.59
N LEU A 2 5.36 -22.54 10.09
CA LEU A 2 4.53 -23.43 9.26
C LEU A 2 5.25 -23.98 8.01
N GLU A 3 5.94 -23.16 7.21
CA GLU A 3 6.75 -23.65 6.09
C GLU A 3 7.89 -24.59 6.52
N ARG A 4 8.63 -24.22 7.58
CA ARG A 4 9.80 -24.97 8.07
C ARG A 4 9.46 -26.28 8.79
N GLU A 5 8.39 -26.29 9.58
CA GLU A 5 8.01 -27.42 10.44
C GLU A 5 6.98 -28.32 9.77
N TYR A 6 6.13 -27.79 8.89
CA TYR A 6 5.00 -28.51 8.29
C TYR A 6 5.06 -28.60 6.76
N ASN A 7 6.10 -28.02 6.12
CA ASN A 7 6.30 -28.05 4.66
C ASN A 7 5.04 -27.63 3.86
N LEU A 8 4.34 -26.61 4.38
CA LEU A 8 3.18 -26.02 3.75
C LEU A 8 3.62 -24.79 2.96
N ASP A 9 3.33 -24.75 1.67
CA ASP A 9 3.45 -23.55 0.85
C ASP A 9 2.34 -22.57 1.25
N LEU A 10 2.71 -21.46 1.88
CA LEU A 10 1.78 -20.45 2.34
C LEU A 10 1.88 -19.19 1.48
N VAL A 11 0.73 -18.69 1.04
CA VAL A 11 0.63 -17.37 0.43
C VAL A 11 0.23 -16.38 1.51
N ALA A 12 1.18 -15.55 1.94
CA ALA A 12 0.89 -14.45 2.86
C ALA A 12 0.24 -13.31 2.07
N THR A 13 -1.04 -13.04 2.35
CA THR A 13 -1.71 -11.82 1.87
C THR A 13 -1.30 -10.63 2.73
N ALA A 14 -1.35 -9.43 2.15
CA ALA A 14 -1.13 -8.22 2.92
C ALA A 14 -2.14 -8.16 4.09
N PRO A 15 -1.70 -7.83 5.32
CA PRO A 15 -2.62 -7.64 6.42
C PRO A 15 -3.61 -6.52 6.06
N GLY A 16 -4.88 -6.71 6.39
CA GLY A 16 -5.93 -5.72 6.23
C GLY A 16 -6.26 -5.05 7.57
N VAL A 17 -6.80 -3.84 7.51
CA VAL A 17 -7.46 -3.20 8.66
C VAL A 17 -8.97 -3.21 8.45
N VAL A 18 -9.71 -3.08 9.54
CA VAL A 18 -11.16 -2.89 9.49
C VAL A 18 -11.44 -1.40 9.33
N TYR A 19 -12.19 -1.02 8.29
CA TYR A 19 -12.68 0.34 8.12
C TYR A 19 -14.14 0.42 8.56
N LYS A 20 -14.58 1.60 9.00
CA LYS A 20 -16.00 1.86 9.23
C LYS A 20 -16.54 2.71 8.10
N VAL A 21 -17.55 2.21 7.42
CA VAL A 21 -18.22 2.90 6.31
C VAL A 21 -19.59 3.33 6.79
N TYR A 22 -19.81 4.64 6.82
CA TYR A 22 -21.09 5.24 7.18
C TYR A 22 -21.85 5.52 5.90
N LYS A 23 -23.02 4.91 5.76
CA LYS A 23 -23.90 5.10 4.62
C LYS A 23 -24.85 6.28 4.84
N THR A 24 -25.35 6.84 3.74
CA THR A 24 -26.34 7.92 3.75
C THR A 24 -27.69 7.54 4.36
N ASN A 25 -27.95 6.23 4.53
CA ASN A 25 -29.14 5.71 5.23
C ASN A 25 -28.94 5.60 6.77
N GLY A 26 -27.77 5.98 7.30
CA GLY A 26 -27.41 5.88 8.73
C GLY A 26 -26.87 4.52 9.17
N GLU A 27 -26.73 3.54 8.26
CA GLU A 27 -26.13 2.24 8.56
C GLU A 27 -24.60 2.34 8.59
N VAL A 28 -23.99 1.64 9.55
CA VAL A 28 -22.53 1.53 9.67
C VAL A 28 -22.11 0.12 9.29
N ILE A 29 -21.18 0.01 8.34
CA ILE A 29 -20.60 -1.27 7.91
C ILE A 29 -19.15 -1.33 8.34
N GLU A 30 -18.78 -2.44 8.96
CA GLU A 30 -17.38 -2.81 9.17
C GLU A 30 -16.86 -3.51 7.92
N LEU A 31 -15.91 -2.85 7.25
CA LEU A 31 -15.35 -3.31 6.00
C LEU A 31 -13.98 -3.93 6.25
N THR A 32 -13.91 -5.25 6.03
CA THR A 32 -12.68 -6.05 6.13
C THR A 32 -12.06 -6.31 4.77
N ASN A 33 -12.90 -6.48 3.73
CA ASN A 33 -12.47 -6.73 2.36
C ASN A 33 -12.84 -5.53 1.48
N PRO A 34 -11.87 -4.91 0.78
CA PRO A 34 -12.12 -3.84 -0.19
C PRO A 34 -13.20 -4.15 -1.23
N SER A 35 -13.35 -5.39 -1.68
CA SER A 35 -14.38 -5.78 -2.66
C SER A 35 -15.82 -5.68 -2.11
N ASN A 36 -16.00 -5.66 -0.79
CA ASN A 36 -17.31 -5.48 -0.16
C ASN A 36 -17.70 -4.00 0.00
N LEU A 37 -16.90 -3.07 -0.52
CA LEU A 37 -17.20 -1.64 -0.43
C LEU A 37 -18.49 -1.35 -1.20
N PRO A 38 -19.51 -0.73 -0.58
CA PRO A 38 -20.76 -0.40 -1.26
C PRO A 38 -20.53 0.69 -2.32
N ASP A 39 -21.54 0.91 -3.15
CA ASP A 39 -21.51 1.96 -4.18
C ASP A 39 -21.15 3.32 -3.54
N PRO A 40 -20.16 4.06 -4.06
CA PRO A 40 -19.74 5.35 -3.53
C PRO A 40 -20.87 6.37 -3.37
N SER A 41 -21.94 6.28 -4.17
CA SER A 41 -23.13 7.15 -4.04
C SER A 41 -23.92 6.93 -2.75
N THR A 42 -23.75 5.78 -2.10
CA THR A 42 -24.41 5.43 -0.84
C THR A 42 -23.54 5.72 0.38
N ILE A 43 -22.27 6.10 0.18
CA ILE A 43 -21.31 6.36 1.25
C ILE A 43 -21.39 7.85 1.62
N GLU A 44 -21.57 8.13 2.91
CA GLU A 44 -21.48 9.48 3.46
C GLU A 44 -20.02 9.81 3.81
N HIS A 45 -19.40 8.98 4.65
CA HIS A 45 -17.99 9.09 5.02
C HIS A 45 -17.41 7.73 5.44
N MET A 46 -16.08 7.66 5.53
CA MET A 46 -15.36 6.48 5.97
C MET A 46 -14.39 6.87 7.08
N GLU A 47 -14.25 5.98 8.07
CA GLU A 47 -13.25 6.10 9.12
C GLU A 47 -12.20 4.99 9.00
N GLU A 48 -10.95 5.36 9.23
CA GLU A 48 -9.85 4.41 9.38
C GLU A 48 -9.38 4.31 10.84
N PRO A 49 -8.87 3.14 11.27
CA PRO A 49 -8.31 2.98 12.59
C PRO A 49 -7.01 3.78 12.74
N MET A 50 -6.92 4.56 13.80
CA MET A 50 -5.77 5.37 14.18
C MET A 50 -5.07 4.77 15.40
N VAL A 51 -3.75 4.88 15.42
CA VAL A 51 -2.92 4.49 16.55
C VAL A 51 -2.18 5.69 17.12
N SER A 52 -1.96 5.67 18.42
CA SER A 52 -0.96 6.51 19.08
C SER A 52 0.35 5.74 19.05
N ALA A 53 1.35 6.30 18.38
CA ALA A 53 2.66 5.70 18.20
C ALA A 53 3.70 6.41 19.06
N GLU A 54 4.53 5.62 19.73
CA GLU A 54 5.70 6.07 20.46
C GLU A 54 6.96 5.50 19.80
N ILE A 55 7.84 6.39 19.34
CA ILE A 55 9.07 6.02 18.65
C ILE A 55 10.26 6.51 19.46
N MET A 56 11.06 5.60 19.99
CA MET A 56 12.31 5.96 20.66
C MET A 56 13.45 5.84 19.67
N VAL A 57 14.26 6.89 19.53
CA VAL A 57 15.36 6.94 18.56
C VAL A 57 16.52 7.77 19.09
N THR A 58 17.73 7.53 18.57
CA THR A 58 18.89 8.38 18.86
C THR A 58 18.76 9.74 18.17
N SER A 59 19.30 10.78 18.81
CA SER A 59 19.14 12.18 18.36
C SER A 59 19.61 12.43 16.91
N GLU A 60 20.54 11.64 16.41
CA GLU A 60 21.09 11.72 15.05
C GLU A 60 20.09 11.31 13.95
N PHE A 61 19.10 10.45 14.24
CA PHE A 61 18.15 9.94 13.24
C PHE A 61 16.76 10.58 13.34
N ILE A 62 16.54 11.52 14.27
CA ILE A 62 15.23 12.17 14.49
C ILE A 62 14.65 12.69 13.17
N GLY A 63 15.43 13.46 12.40
CA GLY A 63 14.95 14.04 11.15
C GLY A 63 14.46 12.99 10.15
N SER A 64 15.21 11.91 9.95
CA SER A 64 14.85 10.82 9.04
C SER A 64 13.60 10.05 9.48
N ILE A 65 13.37 9.92 10.78
CA ILE A 65 12.17 9.29 11.33
C ILE A 65 10.96 10.21 11.26
N MET A 66 11.13 11.51 11.51
CA MET A 66 10.05 12.48 11.35
C MET A 66 9.56 12.53 9.90
N GLU A 67 10.48 12.51 8.93
CA GLU A 67 10.16 12.42 7.50
C GLU A 67 9.37 11.14 7.18
N LEU A 68 9.81 9.98 7.68
CA LEU A 68 9.08 8.72 7.51
C LEU A 68 7.66 8.78 8.08
N CYS A 69 7.48 9.34 9.28
CA CYS A 69 6.15 9.49 9.88
C CYS A 69 5.26 10.42 9.04
N GLN A 70 5.84 11.48 8.47
CA GLN A 70 5.11 12.43 7.64
C GLN A 70 4.70 11.84 6.28
N GLU A 71 5.57 11.06 5.64
CA GLU A 71 5.22 10.26 4.45
C GLU A 71 4.03 9.32 4.71
N ARG A 72 3.87 8.87 5.96
CA ARG A 72 2.82 7.96 6.43
C ARG A 72 1.62 8.68 7.05
N ARG A 73 1.43 9.95 6.71
CA ARG A 73 0.30 10.80 7.18
C ARG A 73 0.26 10.96 8.70
N GLY A 74 1.41 10.89 9.37
CA GLY A 74 1.52 11.02 10.81
C GLY A 74 1.28 12.44 11.29
N ARG A 75 0.43 12.58 12.31
CA ARG A 75 0.24 13.82 13.06
C ARG A 75 1.24 13.86 14.22
N TYR A 76 2.19 14.78 14.18
CA TYR A 76 3.16 14.98 15.26
C TYR A 76 2.44 15.53 16.50
N LEU A 77 2.62 14.88 17.65
CA LEU A 77 2.08 15.33 18.93
C LEU A 77 3.15 16.02 19.80
N GLY A 78 4.36 15.49 19.78
CA GLY A 78 5.43 16.00 20.62
C GLY A 78 6.69 15.14 20.61
N MET A 79 7.74 15.68 21.23
CA MET A 79 9.01 15.02 21.41
C MET A 79 9.52 15.30 22.81
N GLU A 80 10.04 14.27 23.47
CA GLU A 80 10.65 14.35 24.79
C GLU A 80 12.07 13.78 24.72
N TYR A 81 13.06 14.53 25.21
CA TYR A 81 14.41 14.01 25.37
C TYR A 81 14.49 13.20 26.66
N ILE A 82 14.70 11.89 26.54
CA ILE A 82 14.90 11.01 27.69
C ILE A 82 16.33 11.18 28.21
N GLU A 83 17.29 11.27 27.29
CA GLU A 83 18.72 11.46 27.56
C GLU A 83 19.32 12.41 26.52
N ALA A 84 20.56 12.85 26.70
CA ALA A 84 21.26 13.69 25.72
C ALA A 84 21.34 13.05 24.32
N SER A 85 21.34 11.72 24.24
CA SER A 85 21.50 10.95 23.01
C SER A 85 20.21 10.31 22.48
N ARG A 86 19.08 10.39 23.20
CA ARG A 86 17.83 9.70 22.87
C ARG A 86 16.61 10.59 23.04
N ALA A 87 15.70 10.50 22.06
CA ALA A 87 14.42 11.18 22.09
C ALA A 87 13.27 10.17 21.91
N LEU A 88 12.16 10.47 22.55
CA LEU A 88 10.87 9.83 22.35
C LEU A 88 10.00 10.74 21.49
N LEU A 89 9.58 10.25 20.34
CA LEU A 89 8.67 10.92 19.42
C LEU A 89 7.27 10.35 19.61
N ARG A 90 6.27 11.22 19.78
CA ARG A 90 4.85 10.84 19.86
C ARG A 90 4.12 11.28 18.60
N TYR A 91 3.49 10.33 17.94
CA TYR A 91 2.75 10.54 16.70
C TYR A 91 1.40 9.87 16.74
N GLU A 92 0.48 10.35 15.92
CA GLU A 92 -0.74 9.61 15.59
C GLU A 92 -0.68 9.21 14.13
N LEU A 93 -0.81 7.91 13.89
CA LEU A 93 -0.62 7.30 12.58
C LEU A 93 -1.84 6.45 12.21
N PRO A 94 -2.27 6.44 10.95
CA PRO A 94 -3.25 5.47 10.48
C PRO A 94 -2.68 4.06 10.51
N LEU A 95 -3.42 3.10 11.05
CA LEU A 95 -2.97 1.71 11.18
C LEU A 95 -2.59 1.11 9.81
N ASN A 96 -3.36 1.45 8.76
CA ASN A 96 -3.11 0.99 7.39
C ASN A 96 -1.75 1.44 6.82
N GLU A 97 -1.17 2.52 7.33
CA GLU A 97 0.14 3.04 6.88
C GLU A 97 1.31 2.33 7.59
N ILE A 98 1.07 1.76 8.77
CA ILE A 98 2.13 1.15 9.60
C ILE A 98 2.20 -0.37 9.51
N ILE A 99 1.11 -1.04 9.13
CA ILE A 99 1.08 -2.51 9.02
C ILE A 99 1.94 -3.07 7.88
N TYR A 100 2.30 -2.24 6.90
CA TYR A 100 3.08 -2.63 5.73
C TYR A 100 4.35 -1.80 5.61
N ASP A 101 5.51 -2.45 5.63
CA ASP A 101 6.84 -1.88 5.34
C ASP A 101 7.33 -0.75 6.29
N PHE A 102 6.49 -0.27 7.21
CA PHE A 102 6.88 0.79 8.14
C PHE A 102 7.99 0.36 9.09
N PHE A 103 7.89 -0.84 9.65
CA PHE A 103 8.90 -1.35 10.58
C PHE A 103 10.26 -1.58 9.92
N ASP A 104 10.25 -2.08 8.68
CA ASP A 104 11.47 -2.28 7.90
C ASP A 104 12.09 -0.94 7.48
N ALA A 105 11.27 0.01 7.03
CA ALA A 105 11.71 1.37 6.74
C ALA A 105 12.27 2.09 7.96
N LEU A 106 11.62 1.94 9.12
CA LEU A 106 12.06 2.52 10.40
C LEU A 106 13.45 2.00 10.77
N LYS A 107 13.63 0.67 10.77
CA LYS A 107 14.91 0.04 11.07
C LYS A 107 16.01 0.42 10.08
N SER A 108 15.67 0.51 8.81
CA SER A 108 16.60 0.89 7.75
C SER A 108 17.11 2.33 7.94
N ARG A 109 16.19 3.28 8.15
CA ARG A 109 16.52 4.70 8.36
C ARG A 109 17.25 4.96 9.68
N SER A 110 16.98 4.15 10.71
CA SER A 110 17.61 4.28 12.02
C SER A 110 18.83 3.38 12.23
N ARG A 111 19.26 2.60 11.22
CA ARG A 111 20.26 1.52 11.37
C ARG A 111 19.96 0.54 12.51
N GLY A 112 18.68 0.33 12.82
CA GLY A 112 18.22 -0.53 13.92
C GLY A 112 18.18 0.13 15.31
N TYR A 113 18.54 1.41 15.44
CA TYR A 113 18.52 2.15 16.72
C TYR A 113 17.16 2.77 17.09
N ALA A 114 16.10 2.47 16.34
CA ALA A 114 14.75 2.93 16.66
C ALA A 114 13.91 1.76 17.20
N SER A 115 13.13 2.03 18.25
CA SER A 115 12.04 1.17 18.70
C SER A 115 10.71 1.85 18.45
N PHE A 116 9.68 1.04 18.23
CA PHE A 116 8.33 1.50 17.92
C PHE A 116 7.35 0.73 18.78
N ASP A 117 6.49 1.46 19.47
CA ASP A 117 5.35 0.93 20.22
C ASP A 117 4.09 1.69 19.79
N TYR A 118 2.93 1.05 19.85
CA TYR A 118 1.69 1.69 19.47
C TYR A 118 0.48 1.14 20.23
N ASP A 119 -0.46 2.04 20.50
CA ASP A 119 -1.75 1.73 21.10
C ASP A 119 -2.89 2.15 20.17
N MET A 120 -3.97 1.38 20.16
CA MET A 120 -5.17 1.72 19.41
C MET A 120 -5.82 2.97 20.02
N LYS A 121 -5.93 4.05 19.23
CA LYS A 121 -6.54 5.30 19.68
C LYS A 121 -8.04 5.34 19.39
N GLY A 122 -8.47 4.77 18.26
CA GLY A 122 -9.86 4.78 17.82
C GLY A 122 -9.99 4.86 16.31
N TYR A 123 -11.11 5.40 15.83
CA TYR A 123 -11.38 5.62 14.41
C TYR A 123 -11.43 7.12 14.13
N GLU A 124 -10.90 7.55 12.99
CA GLU A 124 -10.92 8.95 12.55
C GLU A 124 -11.41 9.00 11.10
N GLU A 125 -12.26 9.98 10.78
CA GLU A 125 -12.76 10.21 9.44
C GLU A 125 -11.60 10.52 8.48
N SER A 126 -11.59 9.88 7.31
CA SER A 126 -10.55 10.10 6.31
C SER A 126 -11.06 9.93 4.88
N LYS A 127 -10.42 10.63 3.94
CA LYS A 127 -10.77 10.59 2.52
C LYS A 127 -10.18 9.35 1.87
N LEU A 128 -10.89 8.24 2.03
CA LEU A 128 -10.49 6.93 1.54
C LEU A 128 -11.12 6.62 0.18
N VAL A 129 -10.37 5.94 -0.66
CA VAL A 129 -10.83 5.44 -1.97
C VAL A 129 -10.42 3.98 -2.15
N LYS A 130 -11.27 3.21 -2.84
CA LYS A 130 -10.91 1.87 -3.33
C LYS A 130 -9.98 2.02 -4.53
N LEU A 131 -8.82 1.40 -4.45
CA LEU A 131 -7.88 1.29 -5.55
C LEU A 131 -7.95 -0.13 -6.12
N ASP A 132 -8.44 -0.22 -7.34
CA ASP A 132 -8.67 -1.46 -8.07
C ASP A 132 -7.48 -1.73 -9.00
N ILE A 133 -6.98 -2.95 -8.98
CA ILE A 133 -5.92 -3.39 -9.91
C ILE A 133 -6.55 -4.23 -11.01
N LEU A 134 -6.38 -3.80 -12.25
CA LEU A 134 -6.84 -4.51 -13.44
C LEU A 134 -5.65 -5.08 -14.20
N ILE A 135 -5.68 -6.38 -14.47
CA ILE A 135 -4.71 -7.08 -15.32
C ILE A 135 -5.45 -7.50 -16.58
N ASN A 136 -4.97 -7.06 -17.75
CA ASN A 136 -5.62 -7.33 -19.02
C ASN A 136 -7.11 -6.90 -19.06
N ARG A 137 -7.43 -5.79 -18.37
CA ARG A 137 -8.79 -5.24 -18.18
C ARG A 137 -9.73 -6.07 -17.29
N GLU A 138 -9.24 -7.15 -16.69
CA GLU A 138 -9.97 -7.89 -15.67
C GLU A 138 -9.54 -7.40 -14.29
N GLU A 139 -10.52 -7.08 -13.44
CA GLU A 139 -10.28 -6.66 -12.06
C GLU A 139 -9.81 -7.86 -11.24
N VAL A 140 -8.73 -7.66 -10.47
CA VAL A 140 -8.19 -8.67 -9.57
C VAL A 140 -8.50 -8.26 -8.14
N ASP A 141 -9.61 -8.78 -7.61
CA ASP A 141 -10.10 -8.49 -6.25
C ASP A 141 -9.03 -8.64 -5.18
N ALA A 142 -8.23 -9.70 -5.27
CA ALA A 142 -7.16 -10.01 -4.31
C ALA A 142 -6.05 -8.94 -4.23
N LEU A 143 -5.94 -8.09 -5.25
CA LEU A 143 -4.95 -7.00 -5.34
C LEU A 143 -5.57 -5.61 -5.12
N SER A 144 -6.87 -5.54 -4.85
CA SER A 144 -7.56 -4.28 -4.60
C SER A 144 -7.44 -3.90 -3.13
N PHE A 145 -7.19 -2.62 -2.83
CA PHE A 145 -7.00 -2.15 -1.46
C PHE A 145 -7.49 -0.71 -1.26
N ILE A 146 -7.74 -0.36 -0.01
CA ILE A 146 -8.21 0.98 0.37
C ILE A 146 -7.00 1.86 0.70
N VAL A 147 -7.00 3.06 0.12
CA VAL A 147 -5.93 4.04 0.27
C VAL A 147 -6.51 5.42 0.52
N HIS A 148 -5.69 6.30 1.09
CA HIS A 148 -6.02 7.71 1.13
C HIS A 148 -5.99 8.29 -0.29
N ALA A 149 -6.96 9.13 -0.64
CA ALA A 149 -7.15 9.68 -1.99
C ALA A 149 -5.87 10.33 -2.54
N ASP A 150 -5.17 11.12 -1.72
CA ASP A 150 -3.94 11.82 -2.12
C ASP A 150 -2.78 10.85 -2.44
N SER A 151 -2.76 9.69 -1.79
CA SER A 151 -1.71 8.67 -1.97
C SER A 151 -2.03 7.66 -3.08
N ALA A 152 -3.24 7.69 -3.64
CA ALA A 152 -3.75 6.66 -4.54
C ALA A 152 -2.90 6.53 -5.82
N TYR A 153 -2.47 7.66 -6.40
CA TYR A 153 -1.65 7.65 -7.61
C TYR A 153 -0.28 6.99 -7.37
N GLU A 154 0.42 7.39 -6.31
CA GLU A 154 1.76 6.86 -6.01
C GLU A 154 1.70 5.36 -5.67
N ARG A 155 0.77 4.96 -4.80
CA ARG A 155 0.58 3.55 -4.44
C ARG A 155 0.17 2.70 -5.65
N GLY A 156 -0.77 3.18 -6.46
CA GLY A 156 -1.21 2.49 -7.67
C GLY A 156 -0.09 2.32 -8.69
N ARG A 157 0.71 3.37 -8.92
CA ARG A 157 1.88 3.30 -9.80
C ARG A 157 2.91 2.29 -9.31
N ARG A 158 3.28 2.35 -8.03
CA ARG A 158 4.26 1.43 -7.43
C ARG A 158 3.80 -0.04 -7.53
N MET A 159 2.50 -0.29 -7.36
CA MET A 159 1.91 -1.61 -7.54
C MET A 159 2.02 -2.09 -8.99
N CYS A 160 1.66 -1.24 -9.96
CA CYS A 160 1.77 -1.55 -11.38
C CYS A 160 3.22 -1.85 -11.81
N GLU A 161 4.20 -1.08 -11.31
CA GLU A 161 5.63 -1.28 -11.58
C GLU A 161 6.09 -2.64 -11.02
N LYS A 162 5.75 -2.95 -9.77
CA LYS A 162 6.10 -4.24 -9.14
C LYS A 162 5.48 -5.43 -9.89
N LEU A 163 4.20 -5.35 -10.24
CA LEU A 163 3.53 -6.41 -11.00
C LEU A 163 4.13 -6.61 -12.39
N LYS A 164 4.61 -5.56 -13.04
CA LYS A 164 5.29 -5.67 -14.34
C LYS A 164 6.61 -6.43 -14.25
N GLU A 165 7.33 -6.31 -13.13
CA GLU A 165 8.58 -7.05 -12.89
C GLU A 165 8.32 -8.52 -12.56
N GLU A 166 7.25 -8.81 -11.81
CA GLU A 166 6.88 -10.16 -11.40
C GLU A 166 6.15 -10.97 -12.50
N ILE A 167 5.35 -10.31 -13.35
CA ILE A 167 4.60 -10.99 -14.41
C ILE A 167 5.54 -11.35 -15.57
N PRO A 168 5.67 -12.64 -15.92
CA PRO A 168 6.52 -13.06 -17.02
C PRO A 168 6.00 -12.50 -18.35
N ARG A 169 6.92 -12.28 -19.30
CA ARG A 169 6.53 -11.82 -20.63
C ARG A 169 5.83 -12.94 -21.40
N HIS A 170 4.72 -12.61 -22.06
CA HIS A 170 3.98 -13.51 -22.93
C HIS A 170 4.14 -13.11 -24.40
N LEU A 171 3.57 -13.88 -25.34
CA LEU A 171 3.57 -13.54 -26.78
C LEU A 171 2.66 -12.35 -27.13
N PHE A 172 1.88 -11.86 -26.17
CA PHE A 172 1.01 -10.70 -26.27
C PHE A 172 1.36 -9.70 -25.17
N GLU A 173 0.94 -8.45 -25.36
CA GLU A 173 1.12 -7.40 -24.37
C GLU A 173 0.09 -7.55 -23.26
N ILE A 174 0.53 -7.42 -22.01
CA ILE A 174 -0.36 -7.47 -20.84
C ILE A 174 -0.39 -6.07 -20.22
N PRO A 175 -1.49 -5.33 -20.36
CA PRO A 175 -1.65 -4.06 -19.66
C PRO A 175 -2.01 -4.32 -18.19
N ILE A 176 -1.31 -3.63 -17.30
CA ILE A 176 -1.55 -3.59 -15.85
C ILE A 176 -2.02 -2.18 -15.54
N GLN A 177 -3.15 -2.02 -14.88
CA GLN A 177 -3.79 -0.73 -14.64
C GLN A 177 -4.21 -0.62 -13.18
N ALA A 178 -4.01 0.55 -12.58
CA ALA A 178 -4.62 0.91 -11.31
C ALA A 178 -5.77 1.89 -11.60
N ALA A 179 -6.94 1.64 -11.03
CA ALA A 179 -8.12 2.47 -11.20
C ALA A 179 -8.71 2.86 -9.84
N VAL A 180 -9.39 4.01 -9.82
CA VAL A 180 -10.19 4.47 -8.68
C VAL A 180 -11.56 4.85 -9.23
N GLY A 181 -12.62 4.18 -8.78
CA GLY A 181 -13.98 4.43 -9.27
C GLY A 181 -14.11 4.27 -10.80
N GLY A 182 -13.42 3.27 -11.37
CA GLY A 182 -13.40 3.02 -12.82
C GLY A 182 -12.50 3.95 -13.64
N LYS A 183 -11.95 5.03 -13.07
CA LYS A 183 -10.98 5.88 -13.75
C LYS A 183 -9.57 5.33 -13.56
N VAL A 184 -8.89 5.01 -14.66
CA VAL A 184 -7.49 4.58 -14.65
C VAL A 184 -6.59 5.75 -14.24
N ILE A 185 -5.84 5.57 -13.15
CA ILE A 185 -4.91 6.57 -12.61
C ILE A 185 -3.46 6.25 -12.93
N ALA A 186 -3.09 4.97 -13.06
CA ALA A 186 -1.76 4.53 -13.44
C ALA A 186 -1.85 3.32 -14.38
N ARG A 187 -0.86 3.18 -15.27
CA ARG A 187 -0.81 2.08 -16.24
C ARG A 187 0.63 1.70 -16.55
N GLU A 188 0.89 0.40 -16.51
CA GLU A 188 2.11 -0.22 -17.00
C GLU A 188 1.78 -1.31 -18.03
N THR A 189 2.74 -1.66 -18.88
CA THR A 189 2.54 -2.72 -19.89
C THR A 189 3.73 -3.68 -19.88
N VAL A 190 3.44 -4.98 -19.69
CA VAL A 190 4.40 -6.04 -19.92
C VAL A 190 4.53 -6.25 -21.43
N LYS A 191 5.72 -6.00 -21.97
CA LYS A 191 5.97 -6.09 -23.41
C LYS A 191 5.90 -7.54 -23.90
N ALA A 192 5.23 -7.73 -25.03
CA ALA A 192 5.21 -9.01 -25.73
C ALA A 192 6.63 -9.51 -26.05
N MET A 193 6.86 -10.80 -25.92
CA MET A 193 8.00 -11.48 -26.51
C MET A 193 7.81 -11.53 -28.02
N ARG A 194 8.75 -10.97 -28.77
CA ARG A 194 8.78 -11.09 -30.22
C ARG A 194 9.70 -12.24 -30.56
N LYS A 195 9.21 -13.17 -31.38
CA LYS A 195 10.08 -14.12 -32.07
C LYS A 195 10.71 -13.36 -33.25
N ASP A 196 12.03 -13.42 -33.39
CA ASP A 196 12.72 -12.84 -34.55
C ASP A 196 12.42 -13.66 -35.80
N VAL A 197 11.26 -13.39 -36.40
CA VAL A 197 10.81 -14.02 -37.64
C VAL A 197 11.66 -13.61 -38.84
N LEU A 198 12.37 -12.48 -38.77
CA LEU A 198 13.24 -11.97 -39.81
C LEU A 198 14.68 -12.54 -39.77
N ALA A 199 15.07 -13.26 -38.70
CA ALA A 199 16.45 -13.71 -38.51
C ALA A 199 16.95 -14.72 -39.57
N LYS A 200 16.04 -15.29 -40.38
CA LYS A 200 16.38 -16.21 -41.49
C LYS A 200 15.90 -15.72 -42.85
N CYS A 201 15.35 -14.51 -42.95
CA CYS A 201 14.88 -13.93 -44.20
C CYS A 201 16.00 -13.08 -44.82
N TYR A 202 16.95 -13.74 -45.48
CA TYR A 202 18.01 -13.08 -46.27
C TYR A 202 17.61 -12.82 -47.74
N GLY A 203 16.42 -13.26 -48.15
CA GLY A 203 15.88 -13.03 -49.49
C GLY A 203 15.07 -11.75 -49.51
N GLY A 204 15.55 -10.75 -50.25
CA GLY A 204 14.99 -9.40 -50.34
C GLY A 204 13.66 -9.29 -51.11
N ASP A 205 12.69 -10.15 -50.84
CA ASP A 205 11.32 -10.00 -51.31
C ASP A 205 10.41 -9.70 -50.12
N ILE A 206 10.00 -8.43 -50.02
CA ILE A 206 8.95 -7.96 -49.10
C ILE A 206 7.68 -7.87 -49.94
N THR A 207 6.74 -8.78 -49.74
CA THR A 207 5.40 -8.77 -50.36
C THR A 207 4.35 -8.23 -49.40
#